data_AF-K2CI80-F1
#
_entry.id   AF-K2CI80-F1
#
_cell.length_a   1.000
_cell.length_b   1.000
_cell.length_c   1.000
_cell.angle_alpha   90.00
_cell.angle_beta   90.00
_cell.angle_gamma   90.00
#
_symmetry.space_group_name_H-M   'P 1'
#
loop_
_entity.id
_entity.type
_entity.pdbx_description
1 polymer ?
#
loop_
_entity_poly.entity_id
_entity_poly.type
_entity_poly.pdbx_seq_one_letter_code
_entity_poly.pdbx_strand_id
1 'polypeptide(L)' 'MELPFIEAKYLMATVPVVLYAVMRYLYIIYEKKEGESPERIILTDKPLLITVILWSVMIIGIIYYLGA' A
#
# COMPACT_ATOMS: atom_id res chain seq x y z
N MET A 1 -8.84 17.02 15.17
CA MET A 1 -8.27 15.74 15.62
C MET A 1 -6.93 15.62 14.94
N GLU A 2 -5.87 16.13 15.59
CA GLU A 2 -4.52 16.02 15.05
C GLU A 2 -3.90 14.70 15.53
N LEU A 3 -3.30 13.94 14.62
CA LEU A 3 -2.58 12.73 14.97
C LEU A 3 -1.31 13.12 15.74
N PRO A 4 -1.02 12.49 16.89
CA PRO A 4 0.23 12.69 17.61
C PRO A 4 1.44 12.55 16.67
N PHE A 5 2.43 13.44 16.80
CA PHE A 5 3.65 13.43 15.97
C PHE A 5 4.39 12.08 15.94
N ILE A 6 4.23 11.27 16.99
CA ILE A 6 4.79 9.93 17.13
C ILE A 6 4.13 8.96 16.13
N GLU A 7 2.80 9.00 15.99
CA GLU A 7 2.06 8.17 15.03
C GLU A 7 2.46 8.50 13.59
N ALA A 8 2.58 9.80 13.28
CA ALA A 8 2.99 10.27 11.96
C ALA A 8 4.38 9.73 11.57
N LYS A 9 5.31 9.62 12.53
CA LYS A 9 6.65 9.08 12.30
C LYS A 9 6.62 7.57 11.98
N TYR A 10 5.79 6.79 12.67
CA TYR A 10 5.66 5.36 12.41
C TYR A 10 4.98 5.07 11.06
N LEU A 11 4.01 5.90 10.66
CA LEU A 11 3.38 5.79 9.33
C LEU A 11 4.36 5.97 8.17
N MET A 12 5.51 6.65 8.37
CA MET A 12 6.56 6.74 7.35
C MET A 12 7.13 5.36 6.98
N ALA A 13 7.05 4.36 7.88
CA ALA A 13 7.47 2.99 7.58
C ALA A 13 6.60 2.31 6.51
N THR A 14 5.40 2.83 6.22
CA THR A 14 4.53 2.33 5.13
C THR A 14 4.98 2.82 3.75
N VAL A 15 5.83 3.86 3.67
CA VAL A 15 6.25 4.49 2.40
C VAL A 15 6.93 3.50 1.44
N PRO A 16 7.90 2.66 1.86
CA PRO A 16 8.51 1.69 0.95
C PRO A 16 7.51 0.66 0.39
N VAL A 17 6.52 0.27 1.18
CA VAL A 17 5.48 -0.70 0.77
C VAL A 17 4.54 -0.08 -0.25
N VAL A 18 4.09 1.15 -0.02
CA VAL A 18 3.26 1.91 -0.97
C VAL A 18 4.05 2.17 -2.25
N LEU A 19 5.33 2.53 -2.15
CA LEU A 19 6.20 2.76 -3.30
C LEU A 19 6.30 1.49 -4.16
N TYR A 20 6.51 0.33 -3.55
CA TYR A 20 6.48 -0.94 -4.29
C TYR A 20 5.14 -1.16 -5.00
N ALA A 21 4.01 -0.93 -4.32
CA ALA A 21 2.69 -1.12 -4.91
C ALA A 21 2.48 -0.22 -6.14
N VAL A 22 2.87 1.06 -6.04
CA VAL A 22 2.82 2.00 -7.17
C VAL A 22 3.72 1.53 -8.31
N MET A 23 4.98 1.18 -8.03
CA MET A 23 5.91 0.70 -9.06
C MET A 23 5.39 -0.59 -9.73
N ARG A 24 4.82 -1.52 -8.97
CA ARG A 24 4.22 -2.76 -9.48
C ARG A 24 3.03 -2.48 -10.39
N TYR A 25 2.16 -1.56 -9.97
CA TYR A 25 1.01 -1.15 -10.77
C TYR A 25 1.44 -0.50 -12.09
N LEU A 26 2.41 0.41 -12.06
CA LEU A 26 2.97 1.02 -13.27
C LEU A 26 3.62 -0.03 -14.18
N TYR A 27 4.35 -0.99 -13.62
CA TYR A 27 4.92 -2.10 -14.38
C TYR A 27 3.84 -2.91 -15.13
N ILE A 28 2.70 -3.17 -14.50
CA ILE A 28 1.61 -3.92 -15.15
C ILE A 28 1.00 -3.10 -16.30
N ILE A 29 0.75 -1.80 -16.09
CA ILE A 29 0.20 -0.93 -17.14
C ILE A 29 1.14 -0.83 -18.34
N TYR A 30 2.41 -0.52 -18.09
CA TYR A 30 3.35 -0.21 -19.18
C TYR A 30 3.92 -1.46 -19.84
N GLU A 31 4.29 -2.48 -19.07
CA GLU A 31 4.99 -3.65 -19.59
C GLU A 31 4.01 -4.71 -20.11
N LYS A 32 2.91 -4.96 -19.38
CA LYS A 32 1.91 -5.97 -19.77
C LYS A 32 0.83 -5.43 -20.70
N LYS A 33 0.77 -4.11 -20.91
CA LYS A 33 -0.29 -3.41 -21.67
C LYS A 33 -1.70 -3.73 -21.18
N GLU A 34 -1.85 -4.25 -19.97
CA GLU A 34 -3.13 -4.59 -19.33
C GLU A 34 -3.74 -3.33 -18.70
N GLY A 35 -4.01 -2.31 -19.51
CA GLY A 35 -4.59 -1.03 -19.06
C GLY A 35 -6.11 -1.00 -19.00
N GLU A 36 -6.79 -2.14 -19.20
CA GLU A 36 -8.24 -2.17 -19.44
C GLU A 36 -9.07 -1.74 -18.22
N SER A 37 -8.63 -2.03 -16.99
CA SER A 37 -9.32 -1.59 -15.75
C SER A 37 -8.42 -1.70 -14.49
N PRO A 38 -8.18 -0.58 -13.76
CA PRO A 38 -7.40 -0.56 -12.53
C PRO A 38 -7.89 -1.53 -11.46
N GLU A 39 -9.20 -1.67 -11.31
CA GLU A 39 -9.84 -2.50 -10.30
C GLU A 39 -9.55 -3.98 -10.57
N ARG A 40 -9.53 -4.37 -11.85
CA ARG A 40 -9.20 -5.72 -12.26
C ARG A 40 -7.75 -6.04 -11.96
N ILE A 41 -6.82 -5.15 -12.30
CA ILE A 41 -5.37 -5.34 -12.06
C ILE A 41 -5.08 -5.59 -10.58
N ILE A 42 -5.69 -4.80 -9.69
CA ILE A 42 -5.51 -4.95 -8.24
C ILE A 42 -6.02 -6.31 -7.75
N LEU A 43 -7.13 -6.80 -8.32
CA LEU A 43 -7.72 -8.08 -7.92
C LEU A 43 -7.07 -9.30 -8.60
N THR A 44 -6.42 -9.13 -9.75
CA THR A 44 -5.80 -10.23 -10.51
C THR A 44 -4.31 -10.39 -10.23
N ASP A 45 -3.57 -9.30 -9.97
CA ASP A 45 -2.15 -9.36 -9.65
C ASP A 45 -1.94 -9.69 -8.17
N LYS A 46 -1.67 -10.97 -7.89
CA LYS A 46 -1.42 -11.46 -6.52
C LYS A 46 -0.36 -10.64 -5.78
N PRO A 47 0.79 -10.27 -6.38
CA PRO A 47 1.76 -9.40 -5.72
C PRO A 47 1.19 -8.05 -5.29
N LEU A 48 0.47 -7.36 -6.17
CA LEU A 48 -0.18 -6.09 -5.86
C LEU A 48 -1.27 -6.23 -4.78
N LEU A 49 -2.07 -7.29 -4.83
CA LEU A 49 -3.09 -7.56 -3.82
C LEU A 49 -2.46 -7.81 -2.44
N ILE A 50 -1.39 -8.60 -2.38
CA ILE A 50 -0.66 -8.88 -1.14
C ILE A 50 -0.10 -7.59 -0.54
N THR A 51 0.44 -6.68 -1.35
CA THR A 51 1.00 -5.44 -0.82
C THR A 51 -0.05 -4.47 -0.33
N VAL A 52 -1.23 -4.42 -0.95
CA VAL A 52 -2.38 -3.65 -0.43
C VAL A 52 -2.83 -4.22 0.92
N ILE A 53 -2.97 -5.54 1.03
CA ILE A 53 -3.35 -6.20 2.30
C ILE A 53 -2.30 -5.94 3.39
N LEU A 54 -1.02 -6.13 3.06
CA LEU A 54 0.09 -5.87 3.98
C LEU A 54 0.07 -4.42 4.47
N TRP A 55 -0.12 -3.46 3.56
CA TRP A 55 -0.20 -2.05 3.89
C TRP A 55 -1.40 -1.75 4.81
N SER A 56 -2.58 -2.32 4.54
CA SER A 56 -3.75 -2.18 5.41
C SER A 56 -3.50 -2.73 6.81
N VAL A 57 -2.88 -3.91 6.92
CA VAL A 57 -2.49 -4.51 8.21
C VAL A 57 -1.47 -3.64 8.94
N MET A 58 -0.50 -3.06 8.22
CA MET A 58 0.48 -2.14 8.81
C MET A 58 -0.19 -0.88 9.37
N ILE A 59 -1.12 -0.25 8.64
CA ILE A 59 -1.83 0.94 9.12
C ILE A 59 -2.61 0.62 10.40
N ILE A 60 -3.40 -0.44 10.39
CA ILE A 60 -4.17 -0.88 11.56
C ILE A 60 -3.19 -1.18 12.72
N GLY A 61 -2.12 -1.91 12.45
CA GLY A 61 -1.07 -2.21 13.42
C GLY A 61 -0.46 -0.96 14.06
N ILE A 62 -0.08 0.01 13.23
CA ILE A 62 0.55 1.25 13.69
C ILE A 62 -0.41 2.08 14.53
N ILE A 63 -1.64 2.30 14.04
CA ILE A 63 -2.61 3.15 14.73
C ILE A 63 -3.01 2.54 16.09
N TYR A 64 -3.26 1.24 16.15
CA TYR A 64 -3.83 0.62 17.36
C TYR A 64 -2.79 0.07 18.35
N TYR A 65 -1.57 -0.26 17.92
CA TYR A 65 -0.56 -0.87 18.79
C TYR A 65 0.72 -0.05 18.98
N LEU A 66 1.04 0.87 18.05
CA LEU A 66 2.24 1.72 18.15
C LEU A 66 1.89 3.19 18.46
N GLY A 67 0.63 3.60 18.23
CA GLY A 67 0.09 4.93 18.53
C GLY A 67 -0.65 5.05 19.86
N ALA A 68 -0.77 3.96 20.63
CA ALA A 68 -1.42 3.93 21.94
C ALA A 68 -0.49 4.37 23.08
#